data_AF-A0A534V7I1-F1
#
_entry.id   AF-A0A534V7I1-F1
#
_cell.length_a   1.000
_cell.length_b   1.000
_cell.length_c   1.000
_cell.angle_alpha   90.00
_cell.angle_beta   90.00
_cell.angle_gamma   90.00
#
_symmetry.space_group_name_H-M   'P 1'
#
loop_
_entity.id
_entity.type
_entity.pdbx_description
1 polymer ?
#
loop_
_entity_poly.entity_id
_entity_poly.type
_entity_poly.pdbx_seq_one_letter_code
_entity_poly.pdbx_strand_id
1 'polypeptide(L)'
;MAKLISAPSVIPAAGQPPKIIEEFFGRVNSQTSVISIAKMTSPAGWSEPRQTPEFDEYTEGAEYIAVWLPAFSLQTVHRDQ
;
A
#
# COMPACT_ATOMS: atom_id res chain seq x y z
N MET A 1 17.56 -14.15 -11.78
CA MET A 1 17.11 -13.62 -13.09
C MET A 1 16.27 -12.39 -12.81
N ALA A 2 16.52 -11.27 -13.49
CA ALA A 2 15.69 -10.07 -13.31
C ALA A 2 14.31 -10.28 -13.94
N LYS A 3 13.25 -9.91 -13.24
CA LYS A 3 11.86 -9.97 -13.73
C LYS A 3 11.38 -8.55 -13.97
N LEU A 4 10.88 -8.28 -15.16
CA LEU A 4 10.23 -7.00 -15.46
C LEU A 4 8.82 -6.98 -14.87
N ILE A 5 8.49 -5.89 -14.18
CA ILE A 5 7.14 -5.58 -13.70
C ILE A 5 6.61 -4.48 -14.62
N SER A 6 5.59 -4.81 -15.41
CA SER A 6 5.06 -3.89 -16.43
C SER A 6 4.11 -2.84 -15.87
N ALA A 7 3.45 -3.14 -14.74
CA ALA A 7 2.49 -2.26 -14.08
C ALA A 7 2.36 -2.62 -12.59
N PRO A 8 1.98 -1.65 -11.73
CA PRO A 8 1.65 -1.94 -10.34
C PRO A 8 0.35 -2.76 -10.23
N SER A 9 0.19 -3.46 -9.11
CA SER A 9 -1.08 -4.07 -8.75
C SER A 9 -1.92 -3.07 -7.96
N VAL A 10 -3.15 -2.83 -8.40
CA VAL A 10 -4.08 -1.90 -7.73
C VAL A 10 -4.89 -2.65 -6.67
N ILE A 11 -4.83 -2.16 -5.44
CA ILE A 11 -5.46 -2.77 -4.27
C ILE A 11 -6.27 -1.66 -3.56
N PRO A 12 -7.60 -1.81 -3.42
CA PRO A 12 -8.36 -0.92 -2.55
C PRO A 12 -7.97 -1.20 -1.10
N ALA A 13 -7.82 -0.19 -0.26
CA ALA A 13 -7.64 -0.37 1.18
C ALA A 13 -8.88 0.06 1.98
N ALA A 14 -8.84 -0.13 3.29
CA ALA A 14 -9.90 0.29 4.20
C ALA A 14 -10.17 1.82 4.18
N GLY A 15 -11.33 2.20 4.73
CA GLY A 15 -11.82 3.57 4.79
C GLY A 15 -12.81 3.94 3.68
N GLN A 16 -13.43 5.11 3.82
CA GLN A 16 -14.48 5.61 2.91
C GLN A 16 -14.23 7.10 2.59
N PRO A 17 -14.16 7.51 1.31
CA PRO A 17 -13.98 6.66 0.12
C PRO A 17 -12.64 5.90 0.18
N PRO A 18 -12.53 4.68 -0.37
CA PRO A 18 -11.35 3.83 -0.15
C PRO A 18 -10.08 4.48 -0.70
N LYS A 19 -9.01 4.44 0.09
CA LYS A 19 -7.67 4.77 -0.41
C LYS A 19 -7.24 3.72 -1.44
N ILE A 20 -6.47 4.15 -2.44
CA ILE A 20 -5.94 3.27 -3.47
C ILE A 20 -4.47 2.99 -3.18
N ILE A 21 -4.08 1.72 -3.24
CA ILE A 21 -2.69 1.26 -3.13
C ILE A 21 -2.26 0.71 -4.50
N GLU A 22 -1.23 1.30 -5.08
CA GLU A 22 -0.56 0.83 -6.29
C GLU A 22 0.75 0.14 -5.87
N GLU A 23 0.72 -1.19 -5.69
CA GLU A 23 1.91 -1.96 -5.30
C GLU A 23 2.81 -2.22 -6.52
N PHE A 24 3.99 -1.61 -6.54
CA PHE A 24 5.00 -1.79 -7.58
C PHE A 24 5.89 -3.02 -7.33
N PHE A 25 6.10 -3.38 -6.07
CA PHE A 25 6.87 -4.56 -5.68
C PHE A 25 6.34 -5.07 -4.34
N GLY A 26 6.15 -6.37 -4.18
CA GLY A 26 5.64 -6.94 -2.93
C GLY A 26 4.85 -8.23 -3.11
N ARG A 27 3.93 -8.53 -2.19
CA ARG A 27 3.24 -9.83 -2.14
C ARG A 27 2.31 -10.03 -3.32
N VAL A 28 1.59 -8.99 -3.74
CA VAL A 28 0.57 -9.09 -4.78
C VAL A 28 1.23 -9.01 -6.16
N ASN A 29 2.14 -8.07 -6.35
CA ASN A 29 2.75 -7.81 -7.65
C ASN A 29 3.91 -8.77 -7.97
N SER A 30 4.81 -9.00 -7.01
CA SER A 30 6.08 -9.71 -7.20
C SER A 30 6.19 -11.04 -6.46
N GLN A 31 5.16 -11.43 -5.71
CA GLN A 31 5.10 -12.68 -4.94
C GLN A 31 6.24 -12.81 -3.90
N THR A 32 6.63 -11.68 -3.30
CA THR A 32 7.62 -11.65 -2.22
C THR A 32 7.02 -11.19 -0.91
N SER A 33 7.41 -11.81 0.20
CA SER A 33 6.97 -11.45 1.55
C SER A 33 7.91 -10.48 2.26
N VAL A 34 9.04 -10.12 1.64
CA VAL A 34 10.14 -9.40 2.29
C VAL A 34 9.86 -7.90 2.40
N ILE A 35 9.41 -7.27 1.33
CA ILE A 35 9.19 -5.82 1.25
C ILE A 35 8.01 -5.52 0.33
N SER A 36 7.22 -4.50 0.67
CA SER A 36 6.27 -3.89 -0.27
C SER A 36 6.65 -2.44 -0.53
N ILE A 37 6.71 -2.05 -1.80
CA ILE A 37 6.88 -0.67 -2.26
C ILE A 37 5.61 -0.31 -3.00
N ALA A 38 4.89 0.69 -2.47
CA ALA A 38 3.62 1.10 -3.04
C ALA A 38 3.49 2.62 -3.08
N LYS A 39 2.81 3.11 -4.11
CA LYS A 39 2.23 4.46 -4.11
C LYS A 39 0.82 4.37 -3.55
N MET A 40 0.44 5.30 -2.70
CA MET A 40 -0.87 5.35 -2.09
C MET A 40 -1.50 6.71 -2.33
N THR A 41 -2.79 6.71 -2.63
CA THR A 41 -3.58 7.92 -2.85
C THR A 41 -4.77 7.92 -1.90
N SER A 42 -4.85 8.94 -1.05
CA SER A 42 -5.97 9.14 -0.13
C SER A 42 -6.95 10.14 -0.75
N PRO A 43 -8.16 9.72 -1.14
CA PRO A 43 -9.14 10.61 -1.76
C PRO A 43 -9.62 11.69 -0.78
N ALA A 44 -10.13 12.80 -1.31
CA ALA A 44 -10.72 13.85 -0.50
C ALA A 44 -11.87 13.31 0.37
N GLY A 45 -11.86 13.68 1.65
CA GLY A 45 -12.84 13.19 2.63
C GLY A 45 -12.54 11.80 3.19
N TRP A 46 -11.42 11.18 2.82
CA TRP A 46 -10.98 9.92 3.43
C TRP A 46 -10.73 10.07 4.93
N SER A 47 -11.21 9.08 5.68
CA SER A 47 -11.00 8.94 7.12
C SER A 47 -10.78 7.47 7.45
N GLU A 48 -9.80 7.19 8.31
CA GLU A 48 -9.44 5.86 8.80
C GLU A 48 -9.10 5.96 10.30
N PRO A 49 -9.28 4.89 11.09
CA PRO A 49 -8.79 4.85 12.47
C PRO A 49 -7.30 5.20 12.56
N ARG A 50 -6.88 5.77 13.69
CA ARG A 50 -5.46 6.03 13.94
C ARG A 50 -4.70 4.71 13.97
N GLN A 51 -3.70 4.58 13.11
CA GLN A 51 -2.77 3.45 13.09
C GLN A 51 -1.38 3.91 13.54
N THR A 52 -0.56 2.96 14.02
CA THR A 52 0.87 3.15 14.26
C THR A 52 1.63 2.23 13.32
N PRO A 53 1.80 2.65 12.06
CA PRO A 53 2.41 1.81 11.05
C PRO A 53 3.88 1.48 11.36
N GLU A 54 4.27 0.23 11.13
CA GLU A 54 5.67 -0.21 11.13
C GLU A 54 6.24 -0.11 9.70
N PHE A 55 6.19 1.08 9.11
CA PHE A 55 6.78 1.37 7.81
C PHE A 55 7.24 2.82 7.68
N ASP A 56 8.16 3.06 6.77
CA ASP A 56 8.57 4.40 6.39
C ASP A 56 7.58 4.95 5.34
N GLU A 57 7.07 6.15 5.60
CA GLU A 57 6.17 6.88 4.71
C GLU A 57 6.78 8.20 4.26
N TYR A 58 6.72 8.47 2.96
CA TYR A 58 7.11 9.73 2.36
C TYR A 58 5.88 10.38 1.74
N THR A 59 5.41 11.46 2.37
CA THR A 59 4.11 12.08 2.02
C THR A 59 4.28 13.40 1.28
N GLU A 60 3.53 13.56 0.19
CA GLU A 60 3.34 14.81 -0.55
C GLU A 60 1.84 15.05 -0.81
N GLY A 61 1.22 15.86 0.05
CA GLY A 61 -0.22 16.13 -0.05
C GLY A 61 -1.07 14.89 0.23
N ALA A 62 -1.87 14.47 -0.77
CA ALA A 62 -2.76 13.30 -0.70
C ALA A 62 -2.11 12.01 -1.24
N GLU A 63 -0.88 12.12 -1.75
CA GLU A 63 -0.10 11.03 -2.32
C GLU A 63 1.09 10.72 -1.42
N TYR A 64 1.44 9.44 -1.30
CA TYR A 64 2.64 9.04 -0.56
C TYR A 64 3.21 7.74 -1.07
N ILE A 65 4.51 7.55 -0.81
CA ILE A 65 5.22 6.30 -1.02
C ILE A 65 5.35 5.60 0.33
N ALA A 66 4.86 4.35 0.39
CA ALA A 66 4.99 3.48 1.55
C ALA A 66 6.02 2.37 1.28
N VAL A 67 6.95 2.19 2.21
CA VAL A 67 7.96 1.12 2.18
C VAL A 67 7.78 0.23 3.41
N TRP A 68 7.14 -0.92 3.20
CA TRP A 68 6.79 -1.88 4.25
C TRP A 68 7.82 -2.97 4.44
N LEU A 69 8.25 -3.18 5.69
CA LEU A 69 9.07 -4.32 6.11
C LEU A 69 8.42 -5.00 7.33
N PRO A 70 7.90 -6.23 7.22
CA PRO A 70 7.81 -7.05 6.02
C PRO A 70 6.78 -6.50 5.02
N ALA A 71 6.73 -7.06 3.80
CA ALA A 71 5.67 -6.78 2.83
C ALA A 71 4.29 -6.83 3.50
N PHE A 72 3.31 -6.03 3.07
CA PHE A 72 1.96 -6.09 3.63
C PHE A 72 1.19 -7.30 3.10
N SER A 73 0.15 -7.72 3.80
CA SER A 73 -0.79 -8.74 3.30
C SER A 73 -2.13 -8.08 2.99
N LEU A 74 -2.96 -8.73 2.16
CA LEU A 74 -4.32 -8.25 1.91
C LEU A 74 -5.12 -8.10 3.22
N GLN A 75 -4.91 -8.98 4.19
CA GLN A 75 -5.53 -8.87 5.51
C GLN A 75 -5.05 -7.64 6.29
N THR A 76 -3.79 -7.25 6.11
CA THR A 76 -3.22 -6.08 6.79
C THR A 76 -3.80 -4.77 6.24
N VAL A 77 -4.05 -4.69 4.93
CA VAL A 77 -4.60 -3.49 4.28
C VAL A 77 -6.13 -3.39 4.38
N HIS A 78 -6.80 -4.46 4.84
CA HIS A 78 -8.25 -4.53 5.06
C HIS A 78 -8.62 -4.75 6.54
N ARG A 79 -7.71 -4.51 7.47
CA ARG A 79 -7.85 -4.92 8.88
C ARG A 79 -9.04 -4.30 9.63
N ASP A 80 -9.57 -3.19 9.12
CA ASP A 80 -10.64 -2.40 9.75
C ASP A 80 -12.04 -2.61 9.12
N GLN A 81 -12.28 -3.72 8.39
CA GLN A 81 -13.63 -4.15 7.98
C GLN A 81 -14.32 -5.02 9.03
#